data_AF-A0A538R9Q6-F1
#
_entry.id   AF-A0A538R9Q6-F1
#
_cell.length_a   1.000
_cell.length_b   1.000
_cell.length_c   1.000
_cell.angle_alpha   90.00
_cell.angle_beta   90.00
_cell.angle_gamma   90.00
#
_symmetry.space_group_name_H-M   'P 1'
#
loop_
_entity.id
_entity.type
_entity.pdbx_description
1 polymer ?
#
loop_
_entity_poly.entity_id
_entity_poly.type
_entity_poly.pdbx_seq_one_letter_code
_entity_poly.pdbx_strand_id
1 'polypeptide(L)'
;MLRAKAEASRGTVTVAAHGAPSTEWPHTTSRDAFTIALVFDTAIDEHASGAIVARWIIESDLLAGEPEGSTEPYLGNRSFWEMLAAATIELDRVRAPLPALSVIDDAMRELETARPAAAREPRNASRATLVTVLAEPSWKAMALRQLEFFRALRGETIGFNPFAPTVPATCNADVLALTDYWTEQLARVGHSASDTYHRLLYSCWREVQHRVLRDVKHAPAHEPCEHNPEFWTALLLLTTQSDACDAAPMPWAFHVPESCHHQRNAAPVDTGATLDFPAARTWDDAARMQRDEFARLRGEDVVTGRLVTHVPRTTVADVRQLAAYWSAGLAKAGEHNVTDVSYRHVVDRWKAALAEIDRIPLNVDPSSVYAHNTDFWEALMTIAIQVAVTAEAPSRWQLLKDATVQAVKDLPHTLRTAAQELVSDVLARPLMSIGIGLGGIALALLLLRRSGHESRHE
;
A
#
# COMPACT_ATOMS: atom_id res chain seq x y z
N MET A 1 -11.46 38.29 1.21
CA MET A 1 -12.11 38.49 2.53
C MET A 1 -12.26 37.17 3.29
N LEU A 2 -13.00 36.19 2.77
CA LEU A 2 -13.22 34.88 3.41
C LEU A 2 -11.91 34.18 3.83
N ARG A 3 -10.89 34.18 2.96
CA ARG A 3 -9.56 33.63 3.29
C ARG A 3 -8.95 34.26 4.55
N ALA A 4 -8.81 35.58 4.59
CA ALA A 4 -8.27 36.28 5.74
C ALA A 4 -9.09 36.03 7.02
N LYS A 5 -10.42 35.86 6.88
CA LYS A 5 -11.29 35.52 8.02
C LYS A 5 -11.05 34.10 8.52
N ALA A 6 -10.90 33.13 7.61
CA ALA A 6 -10.54 31.75 7.95
C ALA A 6 -9.16 31.69 8.62
N GLU A 7 -8.16 32.43 8.12
CA GLU A 7 -6.82 32.52 8.72
C GLU A 7 -6.88 33.13 10.12
N ALA A 8 -7.66 34.20 10.31
CA ALA A 8 -7.80 34.85 11.61
C ALA A 8 -8.56 33.99 12.64
N SER A 9 -9.54 33.20 12.20
CA SER A 9 -10.41 32.41 13.09
C SER A 9 -9.90 31.00 13.37
N ARG A 10 -9.17 30.40 12.43
CA ARG A 10 -8.68 29.00 12.50
C ARG A 10 -7.16 28.88 12.53
N GLY A 11 -6.43 29.94 12.19
CA GLY A 11 -4.98 29.88 11.97
C GLY A 11 -4.63 29.37 10.57
N THR A 12 -3.34 29.11 10.36
CA THR A 12 -2.79 28.61 9.11
C THR A 12 -2.17 27.21 9.26
N VAL A 13 -2.20 26.44 8.18
CA VAL A 13 -1.44 25.20 8.01
C VAL A 13 -0.32 25.48 7.01
N THR A 14 0.91 25.22 7.45
CA THR A 14 2.09 25.32 6.59
C THR A 14 2.41 23.93 6.04
N VAL A 15 2.37 23.78 4.71
CA VAL A 15 2.85 22.56 4.05
C VAL A 15 4.25 22.82 3.51
N ALA A 16 5.24 22.15 4.10
CA ALA A 16 6.61 22.23 3.64
C ALA A 16 6.79 21.37 2.37
N ALA A 17 6.86 22.01 1.21
CA ALA A 17 7.22 21.34 -0.03
C ALA A 17 8.74 21.16 -0.10
N HIS A 18 9.22 19.95 -0.44
CA HIS A 18 10.66 19.69 -0.55
C HIS A 18 11.25 20.50 -1.71
N GLY A 19 12.11 21.47 -1.39
CA GLY A 19 12.78 22.32 -2.37
C GLY A 19 11.98 23.51 -2.90
N ALA A 20 10.79 23.80 -2.34
CA ALA A 20 9.99 24.98 -2.67
C ALA A 20 9.66 25.79 -1.40
N PRO A 21 9.39 27.10 -1.50
CA PRO A 21 8.94 27.88 -0.35
C PRO A 21 7.68 27.25 0.25
N SER A 22 7.62 27.22 1.58
CA SER A 22 6.46 26.72 2.30
C SER A 22 5.22 27.55 1.95
N THR A 23 4.15 26.88 1.56
CA THR A 23 2.86 27.53 1.30
C THR A 23 1.97 27.40 2.52
N GLU A 24 1.34 28.52 2.90
CA GLU A 24 0.40 28.57 4.02
C GLU A 24 -1.04 28.68 3.52
N TRP A 25 -1.92 27.88 4.08
CA TRP A 25 -3.36 27.93 3.83
C TRP A 25 -4.15 28.07 5.14
N PRO A 26 -5.37 28.60 5.10
CA PRO A 26 -6.23 28.66 6.28
C PRO A 26 -6.54 27.25 6.78
N HIS A 27 -6.63 27.04 8.09
CA HIS A 27 -6.99 25.74 8.68
C HIS A 27 -8.52 25.51 8.65
N THR A 28 -9.14 25.44 7.46
CA THR A 28 -10.60 25.27 7.36
C THR A 28 -11.05 23.86 7.71
N THR A 29 -12.13 23.77 8.49
CA THR A 29 -12.89 22.54 8.71
C THR A 29 -13.79 22.22 7.51
N SER A 30 -14.36 21.02 7.44
CA SER A 30 -15.31 20.65 6.38
C SER A 30 -16.54 21.57 6.38
N ARG A 31 -16.99 22.01 7.56
CA ARG A 31 -18.09 22.97 7.71
C ARG A 31 -17.73 24.37 7.19
N ASP A 32 -16.51 24.85 7.48
CA ASP A 32 -16.01 26.12 6.94
C ASP A 32 -15.93 26.06 5.41
N ALA A 33 -15.37 24.98 4.86
CA ALA A 33 -15.25 24.78 3.42
C ALA A 33 -16.62 24.72 2.73
N PHE A 34 -17.59 24.00 3.31
CA PHE A 34 -18.97 23.93 2.77
C PHE A 34 -19.63 25.30 2.71
N THR A 35 -19.51 26.06 3.80
CA THR A 35 -20.06 27.41 3.88
C THR A 35 -19.42 28.34 2.86
N ILE A 36 -18.10 28.26 2.68
CA ILE A 36 -17.39 29.04 1.66
C ILE A 36 -17.82 28.61 0.26
N ALA A 37 -17.96 27.30 -0.01
CA ALA A 37 -18.36 26.78 -1.31
C ALA A 37 -19.72 27.32 -1.76
N LEU A 38 -20.71 27.37 -0.87
CA LEU A 38 -22.04 27.92 -1.15
C LEU A 38 -22.03 29.38 -1.64
N VAL A 39 -21.02 30.17 -1.26
CA VAL A 39 -20.88 31.56 -1.72
C VAL A 39 -20.57 31.61 -3.23
N PHE A 40 -19.86 30.61 -3.76
CA PHE A 40 -19.37 30.61 -5.13
C PHE A 40 -20.15 29.69 -6.06
N ASP A 41 -20.90 28.72 -5.52
CA ASP A 41 -21.49 27.62 -6.28
C ASP A 41 -22.33 28.08 -7.48
N THR A 42 -23.31 28.96 -7.24
CA THR A 42 -24.17 29.52 -8.31
C THR A 42 -23.36 30.30 -9.35
N ALA A 43 -22.41 31.13 -8.92
CA ALA A 43 -21.62 31.95 -9.85
C ALA A 43 -20.70 31.08 -10.73
N ILE A 44 -20.15 30.01 -10.16
CA ILE A 44 -19.30 29.06 -10.90
C ILE A 44 -20.13 28.31 -11.93
N ASP A 45 -21.29 27.78 -11.55
CA ASP A 45 -22.18 27.04 -12.45
C ASP A 45 -22.67 27.92 -13.63
N GLU A 46 -23.06 29.16 -13.35
CA GLU A 46 -23.64 30.04 -14.36
C GLU A 46 -22.61 30.74 -15.27
N HIS A 47 -21.39 30.99 -14.79
CA HIS A 47 -20.46 31.91 -15.46
C HIS A 47 -19.08 31.35 -15.75
N ALA A 48 -18.64 30.30 -15.06
CA ALA A 48 -17.29 29.77 -15.28
C ALA A 48 -17.22 28.91 -16.55
N SER A 49 -16.01 28.71 -17.08
CA SER A 49 -15.81 27.76 -18.18
C SER A 49 -16.12 26.33 -17.72
N GLY A 50 -16.54 25.47 -18.67
CA GLY A 50 -16.87 24.07 -18.36
C GLY A 50 -15.74 23.28 -17.69
N ALA A 51 -14.47 23.66 -17.92
CA ALA A 51 -13.33 23.07 -17.22
C ALA A 51 -13.27 23.45 -15.73
N ILE A 52 -13.60 24.70 -15.38
CA ILE A 52 -13.70 25.16 -13.99
C ILE A 52 -14.91 24.53 -13.32
N VAL A 53 -16.07 24.49 -13.99
CA VAL A 53 -17.27 23.81 -13.48
C VAL A 53 -16.99 22.33 -13.18
N ALA A 54 -16.38 21.59 -14.11
CA ALA A 54 -16.06 20.18 -13.90
C ALA A 54 -15.10 19.95 -12.71
N ARG A 55 -14.11 20.84 -12.50
CA ARG A 55 -13.23 20.77 -11.33
C ARG A 55 -13.96 21.15 -10.04
N TRP A 56 -14.88 22.10 -10.11
CA TRP A 56 -15.69 22.52 -8.97
C TRP A 56 -16.62 21.40 -8.50
N ILE A 57 -17.25 20.67 -9.43
CA ILE A 57 -18.08 19.50 -9.11
C ILE A 57 -17.26 18.47 -8.33
N ILE A 58 -16.04 18.16 -8.78
CA ILE A 58 -15.14 17.21 -8.09
C ILE A 58 -14.85 17.65 -6.65
N GLU A 59 -14.52 18.92 -6.42
CA GLU A 59 -14.25 19.43 -5.07
C GLU A 59 -15.53 19.48 -4.22
N SER A 60 -16.68 19.74 -4.85
CA SER A 60 -17.99 19.73 -4.18
C SER A 60 -18.41 18.32 -3.77
N ASP A 61 -18.14 17.32 -4.61
CA ASP A 61 -18.37 15.90 -4.31
C ASP A 61 -17.49 15.43 -3.15
N LEU A 62 -16.20 15.83 -3.16
CA LEU A 62 -15.27 15.56 -2.04
C LEU A 62 -15.80 16.15 -0.73
N LEU A 63 -16.33 17.37 -0.80
CA LEU A 63 -16.86 18.07 0.36
C LEU A 63 -18.19 17.49 0.86
N ALA A 64 -19.05 17.04 -0.06
CA ALA A 64 -20.31 16.37 0.26
C ALA A 64 -20.10 14.99 0.92
N GLY A 65 -18.95 14.35 0.68
CA GLY A 65 -18.55 13.11 1.35
C GLY A 65 -18.07 13.29 2.79
N GLU A 66 -17.84 14.52 3.24
CA GLU A 66 -17.38 14.79 4.61
C GLU A 66 -18.56 14.78 5.61
N PRO A 67 -18.35 14.26 6.84
CA PRO A 67 -19.41 14.20 7.84
C PRO A 67 -19.85 15.61 8.26
N GLU A 68 -21.15 15.86 8.22
CA GLU A 68 -21.77 17.10 8.67
C GLU A 68 -21.35 17.40 10.12
N GLY A 69 -20.70 18.55 10.33
CA GLY A 69 -20.28 18.99 11.67
C GLY A 69 -18.89 18.51 12.12
N SER A 70 -18.09 17.92 11.23
CA SER A 70 -16.67 17.67 11.52
C SER A 70 -15.96 18.94 11.94
N THR A 71 -15.35 18.93 13.14
CA THR A 71 -14.45 19.98 13.61
C THR A 71 -13.00 19.73 13.19
N GLU A 72 -12.74 18.62 12.48
CA GLU A 72 -11.41 18.32 11.97
C GLU A 72 -11.09 19.17 10.73
N PRO A 73 -9.80 19.46 10.48
CA PRO A 73 -9.40 20.10 9.23
C PRO A 73 -9.89 19.30 8.04
N TYR A 74 -10.44 20.00 7.05
CA TYR A 74 -10.92 19.40 5.82
C TYR A 74 -9.76 18.71 5.09
N LEU A 75 -9.91 17.44 4.72
CA LEU A 75 -8.85 16.68 4.04
C LEU A 75 -8.45 17.33 2.71
N GLY A 76 -9.43 17.86 1.97
CA GLY A 76 -9.23 18.60 0.72
C GLY A 76 -8.87 20.08 0.91
N ASN A 77 -8.46 20.52 2.11
CA ASN A 77 -8.22 21.95 2.40
C ASN A 77 -7.31 22.62 1.35
N ARG A 78 -6.22 21.94 0.97
CA ARG A 78 -5.34 22.37 -0.13
C ARG A 78 -6.10 22.61 -1.43
N SER A 79 -6.66 21.53 -1.96
CA SER A 79 -7.22 21.47 -3.30
C SER A 79 -8.39 22.44 -3.41
N PHE A 80 -9.15 22.57 -2.33
CA PHE A 80 -10.22 23.54 -2.19
C PHE A 80 -9.74 24.98 -2.33
N TRP A 81 -8.73 25.42 -1.57
CA TRP A 81 -8.24 26.80 -1.67
C TRP A 81 -7.55 27.07 -3.01
N GLU A 82 -6.84 26.10 -3.58
CA GLU A 82 -6.27 26.20 -4.92
C GLU A 82 -7.36 26.30 -5.99
N MET A 83 -8.44 25.52 -5.86
CA MET A 83 -9.59 25.55 -6.77
C MET A 83 -10.38 26.86 -6.64
N LEU A 84 -10.60 27.35 -5.42
CA LEU A 84 -11.26 28.62 -5.15
C LEU A 84 -10.48 29.80 -5.74
N ALA A 85 -9.14 29.76 -5.65
CA ALA A 85 -8.27 30.75 -6.28
C ALA A 85 -8.40 30.71 -7.82
N ALA A 86 -8.41 29.52 -8.42
CA ALA A 86 -8.59 29.38 -9.87
C ALA A 86 -9.99 29.85 -10.33
N ALA A 87 -11.04 29.48 -9.59
CA ALA A 87 -12.41 29.87 -9.89
C ALA A 87 -12.61 31.38 -9.77
N THR A 88 -12.08 32.01 -8.74
CA THR A 88 -12.20 33.47 -8.54
C THR A 88 -11.50 34.27 -9.64
N ILE A 89 -10.34 33.82 -10.12
CA ILE A 89 -9.66 34.43 -11.27
C ILE A 89 -10.53 34.32 -12.54
N GLU A 90 -11.16 33.17 -12.76
CA GLU A 90 -12.04 32.97 -13.92
C GLU A 90 -13.30 33.84 -13.84
N LEU A 91 -13.96 33.88 -12.68
CA LEU A 91 -15.14 34.70 -12.44
C LEU A 91 -14.86 36.19 -12.65
N ASP A 92 -13.70 36.68 -12.21
CA ASP A 92 -13.26 38.06 -12.46
C ASP A 92 -13.01 38.29 -13.96
N ARG A 93 -12.34 37.35 -14.64
CA ARG A 93 -12.07 37.42 -16.09
C ARG A 93 -13.36 37.56 -16.91
N VAL A 94 -14.41 36.83 -16.54
CA VAL A 94 -15.72 36.88 -17.22
C VAL A 94 -16.64 37.99 -16.68
N ARG A 95 -16.19 38.75 -15.68
CA ARG A 95 -16.97 39.80 -15.00
C ARG A 95 -18.29 39.28 -14.45
N ALA A 96 -18.26 38.09 -13.84
CA ALA A 96 -19.41 37.53 -13.14
C ALA A 96 -19.89 38.51 -12.04
N PRO A 97 -21.21 38.63 -11.82
CA PRO A 97 -21.74 39.40 -10.70
C PRO A 97 -21.22 38.84 -9.37
N LEU A 98 -20.96 39.73 -8.41
CA LEU A 98 -20.60 39.32 -7.07
C LEU A 98 -21.80 38.63 -6.38
N PRO A 99 -21.57 37.61 -5.54
CA PRO A 99 -22.61 37.02 -4.72
C PRO A 99 -23.32 38.07 -3.87
N ALA A 100 -24.60 37.82 -3.55
CA ALA A 100 -25.36 38.70 -2.68
C ALA A 100 -24.64 38.89 -1.34
N LEU A 101 -24.57 40.13 -0.86
CA LEU A 101 -23.82 40.48 0.36
C LEU A 101 -24.28 39.66 1.57
N SER A 102 -25.58 39.33 1.67
CA SER A 102 -26.13 38.49 2.74
C SER A 102 -25.50 37.10 2.79
N VAL A 103 -25.21 36.47 1.64
CA VAL A 103 -24.59 35.14 1.56
C VAL A 103 -23.14 35.21 2.04
N ILE A 104 -22.44 36.29 1.69
CA ILE A 104 -21.07 36.54 2.15
C ILE A 104 -21.06 36.78 3.67
N ASP A 105 -22.01 37.57 4.19
CA ASP A 105 -22.11 37.88 5.61
C ASP A 105 -22.46 36.64 6.45
N ASP A 106 -23.33 35.77 5.95
CA ASP A 106 -23.65 34.50 6.60
C ASP A 106 -22.42 33.58 6.66
N ALA A 107 -21.64 33.50 5.57
CA ALA A 107 -20.38 32.76 5.57
C ALA A 107 -19.34 33.34 6.54
N MET A 108 -19.25 34.67 6.62
CA MET A 108 -18.37 35.34 7.58
C MET A 108 -18.78 35.07 9.03
N ARG A 109 -20.09 35.08 9.33
CA ARG A 109 -20.63 34.79 10.67
C ARG A 109 -20.37 33.34 11.07
N GLU A 110 -20.48 32.40 10.14
CA GLU A 110 -20.19 31.00 10.41
C GLU A 110 -18.70 30.79 10.77
N LEU A 111 -17.80 31.42 10.02
CA LEU A 111 -16.37 31.41 10.33
C LEU A 111 -16.07 32.01 11.73
N GLU A 112 -16.84 33.01 12.18
CA GLU A 112 -16.72 33.61 13.52
C GLU A 112 -17.21 32.70 14.65
N THR A 113 -18.31 31.98 14.43
CA THR A 113 -18.99 31.22 15.49
C THR A 113 -18.33 29.88 15.79
N ALA A 114 -17.64 29.27 14.83
CA ALA A 114 -16.99 28.00 15.10
C ALA A 114 -15.79 28.17 16.04
N ARG A 115 -15.72 27.25 17.02
CA ARG A 115 -14.71 27.25 18.09
C ARG A 115 -13.30 27.19 17.49
N PRO A 116 -12.30 27.86 18.09
CA PRO A 116 -10.90 27.61 17.77
C PRO A 116 -10.64 26.11 17.87
N ALA A 117 -10.02 25.51 16.85
CA ALA A 117 -9.53 24.15 16.96
C ALA A 117 -8.69 24.07 18.23
N ALA A 118 -8.96 23.09 19.10
CA ALA A 118 -8.17 22.89 20.31
C ALA A 118 -6.70 22.89 19.88
N ALA A 119 -5.88 23.76 20.47
CA ALA A 119 -4.48 23.92 20.12
C ALA A 119 -3.85 22.52 20.13
N ARG A 120 -3.62 21.97 18.94
CA ARG A 120 -2.99 20.66 18.80
C ARG A 120 -1.57 20.90 19.27
N GLU A 121 -1.20 20.38 20.44
CA GLU A 121 0.19 20.38 20.85
C GLU A 121 1.01 19.88 19.66
N PRO A 122 2.07 20.60 19.27
CA PRO A 122 2.88 20.20 18.14
C PRO A 122 3.30 18.76 18.37
N ARG A 123 2.84 17.85 17.49
CA ARG A 123 3.07 16.39 17.51
C ARG A 123 4.56 15.98 17.54
N ASN A 124 5.46 16.95 17.63
CA ASN A 124 6.90 16.81 17.64
C ASN A 124 7.51 16.77 19.06
N ALA A 125 6.72 16.85 20.13
CA ALA A 125 7.21 16.68 21.51
C ALA A 125 7.33 15.20 21.91
N SER A 126 8.41 14.57 21.43
CA SER A 126 9.24 13.60 22.19
C SER A 126 8.54 12.42 22.91
N ARG A 127 8.07 11.45 22.12
CA ARG A 127 8.23 10.02 22.44
C ARG A 127 8.92 9.35 21.27
N ALA A 128 9.86 8.44 21.54
CA ALA A 128 10.62 7.74 20.51
C ALA A 128 9.72 6.72 19.77
N THR A 129 8.79 7.21 18.95
CA THR A 129 8.11 6.40 17.94
C THR A 129 9.12 5.98 16.89
N LEU A 130 9.18 4.69 16.57
CA LEU A 130 9.91 4.18 15.42
C LEU A 130 9.36 4.86 14.16
N VAL A 131 10.15 5.77 13.59
CA VAL A 131 9.85 6.42 12.31
C VAL A 131 10.63 5.69 11.23
N THR A 132 9.92 5.11 10.27
CA THR A 132 10.54 4.57 9.06
C THR A 132 10.42 5.59 7.95
N VAL A 133 11.55 6.02 7.38
CA VAL A 133 11.56 6.95 6.23
C VAL A 133 11.97 6.17 4.98
N LEU A 134 11.10 6.18 3.97
CA LEU A 134 11.36 5.60 2.65
C LEU A 134 11.60 6.74 1.65
N ALA A 135 12.60 6.59 0.79
CA ALA A 135 12.89 7.50 -0.31
C ALA A 135 13.25 6.65 -1.54
N GLU A 136 12.51 6.84 -2.62
CA GLU A 136 12.61 5.99 -3.82
C GLU A 136 12.61 6.85 -5.08
N PRO A 137 13.26 6.41 -6.17
CA PRO A 137 13.46 7.24 -7.36
C PRO A 137 12.21 7.38 -8.24
N SER A 138 11.18 6.55 -8.02
CA SER A 138 9.94 6.56 -8.82
C SER A 138 8.74 6.16 -7.96
N TRP A 139 7.54 6.51 -8.41
CA TRP A 139 6.29 6.14 -7.73
C TRP A 139 6.13 4.63 -7.62
N LYS A 140 6.44 3.90 -8.70
CA LYS A 140 6.44 2.44 -8.69
C LYS A 140 7.36 1.88 -7.61
N ALA A 141 8.60 2.37 -7.52
CA ALA A 141 9.56 1.93 -6.52
C ALA A 141 9.05 2.24 -5.09
N MET A 142 8.48 3.43 -4.88
CA MET A 142 7.88 3.81 -3.59
C MET A 142 6.73 2.88 -3.20
N ALA A 143 5.77 2.62 -4.08
CA ALA A 143 4.63 1.77 -3.77
C ALA A 143 5.04 0.31 -3.50
N LEU A 144 6.00 -0.21 -4.26
CA LEU A 144 6.56 -1.54 -4.01
C LEU A 144 7.31 -1.59 -2.68
N ARG A 145 8.07 -0.55 -2.33
CA ARG A 145 8.77 -0.47 -1.05
C ARG A 145 7.80 -0.40 0.13
N GLN A 146 6.71 0.36 -0.01
CA GLN A 146 5.64 0.42 0.98
C GLN A 146 4.92 -0.93 1.11
N LEU A 147 4.65 -1.61 -0.01
CA LEU A 147 4.07 -2.96 -0.02
C LEU A 147 4.97 -3.95 0.74
N GLU A 148 6.26 -4.00 0.44
CA GLU A 148 7.25 -4.83 1.13
C GLU A 148 7.32 -4.51 2.63
N PHE A 149 7.37 -3.21 2.96
CA PHE A 149 7.40 -2.73 4.33
C PHE A 149 6.19 -3.25 5.12
N PHE A 150 4.98 -3.08 4.58
CA PHE A 150 3.78 -3.53 5.27
C PHE A 150 3.61 -5.05 5.30
N ARG A 151 4.13 -5.78 4.30
CA ARG A 151 4.16 -7.25 4.34
C ARG A 151 5.07 -7.73 5.48
N ALA A 152 6.22 -7.10 5.65
CA ALA A 152 7.13 -7.39 6.75
C ALA A 152 6.52 -6.99 8.11
N LEU A 153 5.80 -5.87 8.17
CA LEU A 153 5.24 -5.34 9.42
C LEU A 153 3.97 -6.07 9.87
N ARG A 154 3.09 -6.45 8.93
CA ARG A 154 1.73 -6.94 9.20
C ARG A 154 1.49 -8.39 8.78
N GLY A 155 2.42 -8.98 8.02
CA GLY A 155 2.18 -10.25 7.32
C GLY A 155 1.32 -10.06 6.07
N GLU A 156 0.88 -11.16 5.49
CA GLU A 156 0.10 -11.18 4.24
C GLU A 156 -1.34 -11.63 4.48
N THR A 157 -2.25 -11.17 3.62
CA THR A 157 -3.63 -11.65 3.53
C THR A 157 -3.88 -12.15 2.12
N ILE A 158 -4.51 -13.34 2.04
CA ILE A 158 -4.97 -13.90 0.77
C ILE A 158 -6.32 -13.24 0.48
N GLY A 159 -6.40 -12.52 -0.63
CA GLY A 159 -7.67 -11.97 -1.10
C GLY A 159 -8.67 -13.09 -1.43
N PHE A 160 -9.97 -12.79 -1.31
CA PHE A 160 -11.03 -13.75 -1.65
C PHE A 160 -11.01 -14.22 -3.12
N ASN A 161 -10.27 -13.52 -3.99
CA ASN A 161 -10.08 -13.88 -5.38
C ASN A 161 -8.72 -14.59 -5.55
N PRO A 162 -8.67 -15.85 -6.02
CA PRO A 162 -7.42 -16.60 -6.23
C PRO A 162 -6.49 -15.98 -7.28
N PHE A 163 -6.98 -15.02 -8.07
CA PHE A 163 -6.20 -14.27 -9.05
C PHE A 163 -5.75 -12.89 -8.55
N ALA A 164 -6.18 -12.47 -7.36
CA ALA A 164 -5.71 -11.23 -6.77
C ALA A 164 -4.28 -11.39 -6.24
N PRO A 165 -3.42 -10.37 -6.37
CA PRO A 165 -2.10 -10.39 -5.76
C PRO A 165 -2.22 -10.56 -4.24
N THR A 166 -1.27 -11.25 -3.61
CA THR A 166 -1.17 -11.24 -2.15
C THR A 166 -0.88 -9.82 -1.68
N VAL A 167 -1.61 -9.34 -0.68
CA VAL A 167 -1.46 -7.96 -0.16
C VAL A 167 -1.14 -8.01 1.33
N PRO A 168 -0.42 -7.01 1.88
CA PRO A 168 -0.12 -7.00 3.31
C PRO A 168 -1.39 -6.89 4.13
N ALA A 169 -1.40 -7.41 5.36
CA ALA A 169 -2.54 -7.37 6.29
C ALA A 169 -2.72 -5.98 6.93
N THR A 170 -2.77 -4.90 6.14
CA THR A 170 -2.81 -3.53 6.67
C THR A 170 -4.09 -3.22 7.44
N CYS A 171 -3.92 -2.49 8.55
CA CYS A 171 -5.03 -1.99 9.35
C CYS A 171 -5.55 -0.65 8.82
N ASN A 172 -6.67 -0.19 9.37
CA ASN A 172 -7.31 1.08 9.04
C ASN A 172 -6.33 2.27 9.10
N ALA A 173 -5.50 2.37 10.14
CA ALA A 173 -4.51 3.44 10.26
C ALA A 173 -3.42 3.39 9.18
N ASP A 174 -2.97 2.18 8.80
CA ASP A 174 -1.95 2.01 7.77
C ASP A 174 -2.48 2.51 6.41
N VAL A 175 -3.73 2.16 6.09
CA VAL A 175 -4.40 2.55 4.84
C VAL A 175 -4.67 4.06 4.79
N LEU A 176 -5.07 4.69 5.89
CA LEU A 176 -5.22 6.16 5.95
C LEU A 176 -3.89 6.87 5.69
N ALA A 177 -2.81 6.44 6.35
CA ALA A 177 -1.49 7.04 6.16
C ALA A 177 -0.97 6.93 4.72
N LEU A 178 -1.22 5.79 4.05
CA LEU A 178 -0.91 5.62 2.64
C LEU A 178 -1.80 6.49 1.76
N THR A 179 -3.09 6.57 2.06
CA THR A 179 -4.06 7.38 1.31
C THR A 179 -3.67 8.85 1.33
N ASP A 180 -3.37 9.40 2.50
CA ASP A 180 -2.94 10.80 2.65
C ASP A 180 -1.69 11.09 1.81
N TYR A 181 -0.68 10.23 1.94
CA TYR A 181 0.57 10.37 1.20
C TYR A 181 0.37 10.34 -0.32
N TRP A 182 -0.37 9.36 -0.84
CA TRP A 182 -0.59 9.23 -2.28
C TRP A 182 -1.51 10.32 -2.84
N THR A 183 -2.44 10.82 -2.03
CA THR A 183 -3.25 12.01 -2.39
C THR A 183 -2.38 13.24 -2.58
N GLU A 184 -1.41 13.44 -1.68
CA GLU A 184 -0.45 14.53 -1.81
C GLU A 184 0.46 14.35 -3.04
N GLN A 185 0.95 13.14 -3.31
CA GLN A 185 1.75 12.87 -4.52
C GLN A 185 0.95 13.19 -5.79
N LEU A 186 -0.32 12.82 -5.83
CA LEU A 186 -1.23 13.11 -6.93
C LEU A 186 -1.47 14.61 -7.11
N ALA A 187 -1.71 15.34 -6.03
CA ALA A 187 -1.87 16.78 -6.08
C ALA A 187 -0.61 17.47 -6.62
N ARG A 188 0.59 16.98 -6.29
CA ARG A 188 1.87 17.54 -6.75
C ARG A 188 2.08 17.43 -8.26
N VAL A 189 1.73 16.30 -8.87
CA VAL A 189 1.92 16.11 -10.32
C VAL A 189 0.87 16.88 -11.13
N GLY A 190 -0.20 17.34 -10.48
CA GLY A 190 -1.25 18.14 -11.10
C GLY A 190 -2.04 17.34 -12.14
N HIS A 191 -2.96 18.00 -12.83
CA HIS A 191 -3.83 17.40 -13.87
C HIS A 191 -3.06 17.07 -15.17
N SER A 192 -1.75 16.82 -15.09
CA SER A 192 -0.85 16.52 -16.21
C SER A 192 -1.15 15.19 -16.91
N ALA A 193 -2.23 14.52 -16.51
CA ALA A 193 -2.88 13.39 -17.17
C ALA A 193 -3.35 13.79 -18.58
N SER A 194 -2.43 13.85 -19.53
CA SER A 194 -2.70 14.32 -20.88
C SER A 194 -3.63 13.37 -21.66
N ASP A 195 -3.61 12.07 -21.35
CA ASP A 195 -4.42 11.06 -22.05
C ASP A 195 -5.63 10.55 -21.23
N THR A 196 -6.66 10.13 -21.96
CA THR A 196 -7.92 9.54 -21.47
C THR A 196 -7.67 8.34 -20.57
N TYR A 197 -6.66 7.52 -20.88
CA TYR A 197 -6.28 6.37 -20.05
C TYR A 197 -5.89 6.78 -18.63
N HIS A 198 -5.10 7.86 -18.48
CA HIS A 198 -4.69 8.37 -17.19
C HIS A 198 -5.86 8.93 -16.39
N ARG A 199 -6.79 9.62 -17.04
CA ARG A 199 -8.02 10.09 -16.37
C ARG A 199 -8.83 8.93 -15.81
N LEU A 200 -8.93 7.82 -16.54
CA LEU A 200 -9.60 6.61 -16.04
C LEU A 200 -8.86 6.03 -14.84
N LEU A 201 -7.53 5.92 -14.88
CA LEU A 201 -6.72 5.47 -13.74
C LEU A 201 -6.93 6.33 -12.49
N TYR A 202 -6.89 7.66 -12.64
CA TYR A 202 -7.13 8.59 -11.54
C TYR A 202 -8.56 8.52 -11.01
N SER A 203 -9.55 8.33 -11.88
CA SER A 203 -10.95 8.13 -11.47
C SER A 203 -11.10 6.84 -10.66
N CYS A 204 -10.52 5.73 -11.13
CA CYS A 204 -10.55 4.46 -10.41
C CYS A 204 -9.89 4.58 -9.03
N TRP A 205 -8.73 5.25 -8.95
CA TRP A 205 -8.06 5.50 -7.67
C TRP A 205 -8.94 6.33 -6.73
N ARG A 206 -9.53 7.44 -7.22
CA ARG A 206 -10.40 8.31 -6.42
C ARG A 206 -11.64 7.61 -5.89
N GLU A 207 -12.22 6.71 -6.68
CA GLU A 207 -13.39 5.92 -6.26
C GLU A 207 -13.02 4.94 -5.14
N VAL A 208 -11.86 4.28 -5.25
CA VAL A 208 -11.35 3.39 -4.19
C VAL A 208 -10.99 4.20 -2.95
N GLN A 209 -10.31 5.34 -3.12
CA GLN A 209 -10.00 6.26 -2.04
C GLN A 209 -11.26 6.73 -1.29
N HIS A 210 -12.31 7.15 -1.99
CA HIS A 210 -13.56 7.59 -1.35
C HIS A 210 -14.20 6.49 -0.52
N ARG A 211 -14.30 5.28 -1.08
CA ARG A 211 -14.85 4.12 -0.35
C ARG A 211 -14.03 3.80 0.89
N VAL A 212 -12.72 3.69 0.72
CA VAL A 212 -11.77 3.46 1.81
C VAL A 212 -11.90 4.55 2.87
N LEU A 213 -11.85 5.83 2.51
CA LEU A 213 -11.95 6.92 3.48
C LEU A 213 -13.28 6.93 4.22
N ARG A 214 -14.40 6.73 3.52
CA ARG A 214 -15.73 6.69 4.15
C ARG A 214 -15.82 5.62 5.22
N ASP A 215 -15.29 4.43 4.95
CA ASP A 215 -15.47 3.27 5.81
C ASP A 215 -14.35 3.18 6.87
N VAL A 216 -13.12 3.56 6.52
CA VAL A 216 -11.93 3.47 7.38
C VAL A 216 -11.81 4.65 8.37
N LYS A 217 -12.23 5.87 8.00
CA LYS A 217 -12.10 7.07 8.85
C LYS A 217 -12.86 6.95 10.17
N HIS A 218 -13.95 6.20 10.18
CA HIS A 218 -14.79 5.98 11.35
C HIS A 218 -14.52 4.64 12.06
N ALA A 219 -13.78 3.74 11.43
CA ALA A 219 -13.46 2.45 12.00
C ALA A 219 -12.28 2.54 12.99
N PRO A 220 -12.19 1.64 13.99
CA PRO A 220 -11.05 1.60 14.90
C PRO A 220 -9.73 1.44 14.15
N ALA A 221 -8.75 2.28 14.49
CA ALA A 221 -7.46 2.38 13.81
C ALA A 221 -6.68 1.06 13.65
N HIS A 222 -6.86 0.13 14.58
CA HIS A 222 -6.12 -1.13 14.65
C HIS A 222 -6.84 -2.31 13.97
N GLU A 223 -8.09 -2.13 13.55
CA GLU A 223 -8.83 -3.20 12.88
C GLU A 223 -8.30 -3.42 11.45
N PRO A 224 -8.33 -4.67 10.94
CA PRO A 224 -8.02 -4.96 9.55
C PRO A 224 -8.91 -4.13 8.61
N CYS A 225 -8.31 -3.53 7.59
CA CYS A 225 -9.10 -2.78 6.61
C CYS A 225 -9.89 -3.75 5.73
N GLU A 226 -11.22 -3.60 5.68
CA GLU A 226 -12.11 -4.45 4.88
C GLU A 226 -11.80 -4.33 3.37
N HIS A 227 -11.47 -3.11 2.92
CA HIS A 227 -11.14 -2.77 1.53
C HIS A 227 -9.67 -2.98 1.17
N ASN A 228 -8.93 -3.70 2.00
CA ASN A 228 -7.48 -3.80 1.88
C ASN A 228 -6.98 -4.33 0.51
N PRO A 229 -7.53 -5.45 -0.06
CA PRO A 229 -7.12 -5.91 -1.38
C PRO A 229 -7.43 -4.92 -2.51
N GLU A 230 -8.57 -4.24 -2.42
CA GLU A 230 -9.03 -3.27 -3.41
C GLU A 230 -8.12 -2.03 -3.41
N PHE A 231 -7.79 -1.54 -2.22
CA PHE A 231 -6.86 -0.43 -1.99
C PHE A 231 -5.49 -0.71 -2.62
N TRP A 232 -4.85 -1.83 -2.27
CA TRP A 232 -3.51 -2.16 -2.78
C TRP A 232 -3.50 -2.41 -4.28
N THR A 233 -4.54 -3.06 -4.82
CA THR A 233 -4.66 -3.27 -6.26
C THR A 233 -4.76 -1.94 -7.00
N ALA A 234 -5.59 -1.01 -6.51
CA ALA A 234 -5.74 0.31 -7.11
C ALA A 234 -4.45 1.13 -7.00
N LEU A 235 -3.75 1.06 -5.87
CA LEU A 235 -2.50 1.76 -5.65
C LEU A 235 -1.40 1.25 -6.60
N LEU A 236 -1.25 -0.07 -6.71
CA LEU A 236 -0.25 -0.67 -7.60
C LEU A 236 -0.59 -0.38 -9.06
N LEU A 237 -1.87 -0.41 -9.44
CA LEU A 237 -2.27 -0.04 -10.80
C LEU A 237 -1.93 1.42 -11.09
N LEU A 238 -2.29 2.35 -10.19
CA LEU A 238 -1.99 3.77 -10.32
C LEU A 238 -0.48 4.01 -10.49
N THR A 239 0.33 3.44 -9.61
CA THR A 239 1.78 3.69 -9.55
C THR A 239 2.59 2.90 -10.56
N THR A 240 2.00 1.97 -11.30
CA THR A 240 2.68 1.25 -12.39
C THR A 240 2.27 1.73 -13.77
N GLN A 241 1.07 2.30 -13.90
CA GLN A 241 0.49 2.65 -15.20
C GLN A 241 0.42 4.15 -15.45
N SER A 242 0.67 4.99 -14.44
CA SER A 242 0.58 6.44 -14.61
C SER A 242 1.81 7.05 -15.28
N ASP A 243 1.61 7.94 -16.25
CA ASP A 243 2.64 8.86 -16.79
C ASP A 243 3.36 9.66 -15.69
N ALA A 244 2.69 9.87 -14.55
CA ALA A 244 3.26 10.58 -13.40
C ALA A 244 4.46 9.85 -12.78
N CYS A 245 4.71 8.60 -13.17
CA CYS A 245 5.78 7.76 -12.63
C CYS A 245 7.20 8.29 -12.86
N ASP A 246 7.38 9.22 -13.80
CA ASP A 246 8.68 9.83 -14.08
C ASP A 246 9.07 10.90 -13.04
N ALA A 247 8.12 11.38 -12.23
CA ALA A 247 8.42 12.31 -11.14
C ALA A 247 8.90 11.55 -9.89
N ALA A 248 9.96 12.06 -9.27
CA ALA A 248 10.44 11.53 -7.99
C ALA A 248 9.39 11.76 -6.88
N PRO A 249 8.93 10.70 -6.18
CA PRO A 249 8.03 10.85 -5.05
C PRO A 249 8.70 11.57 -3.89
N MET A 250 7.92 12.24 -3.03
CA MET A 250 8.45 12.73 -1.76
C MET A 250 8.92 11.56 -0.90
N PRO A 251 9.91 11.76 -0.01
CA PRO A 251 10.14 10.79 1.06
C PRO A 251 8.87 10.57 1.87
N TRP A 252 8.55 9.31 2.16
CA TRP A 252 7.42 8.93 3.00
C TRP A 252 7.92 8.56 4.39
N ALA A 253 7.41 9.24 5.42
CA ALA A 253 7.70 8.93 6.81
C ALA A 253 6.49 8.25 7.44
N PHE A 254 6.65 7.01 7.89
CA PHE A 254 5.60 6.26 8.57
C PHE A 254 5.87 6.19 10.07
N HIS A 255 4.83 6.49 10.84
CA HIS A 255 4.80 6.36 12.29
C HIS A 255 3.91 5.19 12.67
N VAL A 256 4.47 4.18 13.35
CA VAL A 256 3.67 3.04 13.84
C VAL A 256 2.71 3.55 14.92
N PRO A 257 1.38 3.42 14.76
CA PRO A 257 0.44 3.85 15.78
C PRO A 257 0.63 3.04 17.07
N GLU A 258 0.75 3.71 18.22
CA GLU A 258 0.92 3.09 19.55
C GLU A 258 -0.21 2.07 19.87
N SER A 259 -1.38 2.22 19.26
CA SER A 259 -2.54 1.34 19.46
C SER A 259 -2.46 0.00 18.73
N CYS A 260 -1.51 -0.21 17.81
CA CYS A 260 -1.39 -1.46 17.05
C CYS A 260 -0.57 -2.55 17.77
N HIS A 261 -0.26 -2.40 19.07
CA HIS A 261 0.50 -3.37 19.87
C HIS A 261 -0.25 -4.66 20.23
N HIS A 262 -1.35 -5.01 19.56
CA HIS A 262 -1.83 -6.40 19.53
C HIS A 262 -0.93 -7.24 18.62
N GLN A 263 0.32 -7.37 19.04
CA GLN A 263 1.28 -8.33 18.52
C GLN A 263 0.76 -9.75 18.82
N ARG A 264 0.02 -10.33 17.86
CA ARG A 264 0.13 -11.77 17.63
C ARG A 264 1.56 -11.99 17.13
N ASN A 265 2.44 -12.44 18.01
CA ASN A 265 3.82 -12.91 17.75
C ASN A 265 4.95 -11.87 17.68
N ALA A 266 4.92 -10.80 18.46
CA ALA A 266 6.19 -10.25 18.90
C ALA A 266 6.16 -10.07 20.41
N ALA A 267 6.93 -10.94 21.07
CA ALA A 267 7.22 -10.80 22.48
C ALA A 267 7.98 -9.49 22.70
N PRO A 268 7.84 -8.86 23.88
CA PRO A 268 8.74 -7.80 24.31
C PRO A 268 10.17 -8.37 24.26
N VAL A 269 11.03 -7.80 23.42
CA VAL A 269 12.44 -8.16 23.35
C VAL A 269 13.13 -7.52 24.54
N ASP A 270 13.07 -8.19 25.68
CA ASP A 270 13.98 -7.95 26.80
C ASP A 270 14.25 -9.26 27.55
N THR A 271 15.10 -10.11 26.97
CA THR A 271 15.70 -11.28 27.65
C THR A 271 17.08 -11.53 27.07
N GLY A 272 18.09 -11.53 27.95
CA GLY A 272 19.52 -11.53 27.64
C GLY A 272 19.99 -12.51 26.57
N ALA A 273 20.95 -12.01 25.79
CA ALA A 273 21.54 -12.55 24.57
C ALA A 273 20.69 -12.35 23.30
N THR A 274 20.53 -11.09 22.87
CA THR A 274 20.29 -10.78 21.47
C THR A 274 21.46 -11.31 20.65
N LEU A 275 21.29 -12.49 20.06
CA LEU A 275 22.15 -12.93 18.97
C LEU A 275 21.99 -11.95 17.82
N ASP A 276 23.03 -11.15 17.57
CA ASP A 276 23.16 -10.43 16.32
C ASP A 276 23.33 -11.47 15.22
N PHE A 277 22.27 -11.67 14.43
CA PHE A 277 22.33 -12.56 13.29
C PHE A 277 23.32 -11.95 12.28
N PRO A 278 24.44 -12.64 11.99
CA PRO A 278 25.43 -12.11 11.07
C PRO A 278 24.80 -11.94 9.67
N ALA A 279 25.23 -10.90 8.95
CA ALA A 279 24.79 -10.64 7.58
C ALA A 279 25.30 -11.75 6.63
N ALA A 280 24.61 -12.89 6.63
CA ALA A 280 24.88 -14.00 5.73
C ALA A 280 24.51 -13.61 4.29
N ARG A 281 25.30 -14.10 3.32
CA ARG A 281 25.07 -13.81 1.90
C ARG A 281 23.94 -14.64 1.31
N THR A 282 23.72 -15.83 1.85
CA THR A 282 22.67 -16.77 1.44
C THR A 282 21.97 -17.35 2.66
N TRP A 283 20.79 -17.96 2.47
CA TRP A 283 20.05 -18.61 3.54
C TRP A 283 20.79 -19.82 4.10
N ASP A 284 21.44 -20.63 3.26
CA ASP A 284 22.26 -21.75 3.72
C ASP A 284 23.47 -21.29 4.55
N ASP A 285 24.08 -20.15 4.16
CA ASP A 285 25.13 -19.52 4.96
C ASP A 285 24.59 -19.07 6.33
N ALA A 286 23.38 -18.51 6.38
CA ALA A 286 22.75 -18.08 7.64
C ALA A 286 22.54 -19.27 8.59
N ALA A 287 22.01 -20.38 8.09
CA ALA A 287 21.79 -21.58 8.90
C ALA A 287 23.10 -22.17 9.42
N ARG A 288 24.13 -22.24 8.57
CA ARG A 288 25.46 -22.71 8.97
C ARG A 288 26.06 -21.82 10.04
N MET A 289 26.05 -20.49 9.85
CA MET A 289 26.58 -19.52 10.82
C MET A 289 25.86 -19.59 12.16
N GLN A 290 24.51 -19.68 12.15
CA GLN A 290 23.73 -19.85 13.38
C GLN A 290 24.10 -21.14 14.10
N ARG A 291 24.17 -22.26 13.37
CA ARG A 291 24.52 -23.56 13.96
C ARG A 291 25.91 -23.52 14.59
N ASP A 292 26.90 -23.00 13.86
CA ASP A 292 28.29 -22.94 14.32
C ASP A 292 28.42 -22.00 15.54
N GLU A 293 27.68 -20.89 15.57
CA GLU A 293 27.67 -19.96 16.71
C GLU A 293 27.01 -20.58 17.95
N PHE A 294 25.87 -21.29 17.80
CA PHE A 294 25.26 -22.01 18.92
C PHE A 294 26.14 -23.16 19.41
N ALA A 295 26.82 -23.89 18.50
CA ALA A 295 27.78 -24.92 18.87
C ALA A 295 28.92 -24.33 19.71
N ARG A 296 29.43 -23.15 19.32
CA ARG A 296 30.47 -22.41 20.05
C ARG A 296 29.99 -21.95 21.42
N LEU A 297 28.77 -21.43 21.52
CA LEU A 297 28.23 -20.84 22.75
C LEU A 297 27.74 -21.88 23.77
N ARG A 298 27.15 -22.99 23.29
CA ARG A 298 26.42 -23.95 24.13
C ARG A 298 26.98 -25.37 24.08
N GLY A 299 27.95 -25.61 23.19
CA GLY A 299 28.41 -26.95 22.85
C GLY A 299 27.48 -27.64 21.86
N GLU A 300 27.86 -28.85 21.48
CA GLU A 300 27.12 -29.70 20.54
C GLU A 300 26.95 -31.11 21.08
N ASP A 301 25.87 -31.75 20.66
CA ASP A 301 25.63 -33.17 20.87
C ASP A 301 25.91 -33.92 19.57
N VAL A 302 26.63 -35.03 19.68
CA VAL A 302 26.91 -35.93 18.55
C VAL A 302 25.78 -36.93 18.44
N VAL A 303 25.06 -36.92 17.32
CA VAL A 303 23.92 -37.80 17.06
C VAL A 303 24.25 -38.71 15.89
N THR A 304 24.14 -40.03 16.09
CA THR A 304 24.41 -41.03 15.04
C THR A 304 23.15 -41.40 14.27
N GLY A 305 23.28 -41.62 12.95
CA GLY A 305 22.17 -42.07 12.10
C GLY A 305 21.12 -41.01 11.76
N ARG A 306 21.44 -39.72 11.95
CA ARG A 306 20.57 -38.57 11.68
C ARG A 306 21.12 -37.70 10.56
N LEU A 307 20.28 -36.81 10.01
CA LEU A 307 20.67 -35.90 8.92
C LEU A 307 21.77 -34.93 9.38
N VAL A 308 21.68 -34.48 10.63
CA VAL A 308 22.64 -33.59 11.28
C VAL A 308 23.40 -34.39 12.33
N THR A 309 24.69 -34.62 12.10
CA THR A 309 25.55 -35.42 12.99
C THR A 309 26.01 -34.66 14.23
N HIS A 310 26.12 -33.34 14.15
CA HIS A 310 26.50 -32.43 15.24
C HIS A 310 25.39 -31.41 15.43
N VAL A 311 24.64 -31.52 16.52
CA VAL A 311 23.49 -30.68 16.83
C VAL A 311 23.90 -29.73 17.95
N PRO A 312 23.94 -28.41 17.73
CA PRO A 312 24.28 -27.47 18.78
C PRO A 312 23.20 -27.46 19.86
N ARG A 313 23.59 -27.39 21.14
CA ARG A 313 22.65 -27.31 22.25
C ARG A 313 21.93 -25.97 22.21
N THR A 314 20.60 -25.98 22.34
CA THR A 314 19.80 -24.74 22.39
C THR A 314 18.89 -24.73 23.58
N THR A 315 18.61 -23.54 24.09
CA THR A 315 17.64 -23.30 25.16
C THR A 315 16.24 -23.05 24.59
N VAL A 316 15.22 -23.03 25.45
CA VAL A 316 13.84 -22.69 25.04
C VAL A 316 13.76 -21.30 24.41
N ALA A 317 14.51 -20.32 24.92
CA ALA A 317 14.58 -18.99 24.31
C ALA A 317 15.20 -19.03 22.91
N ASP A 318 16.32 -19.74 22.76
CA ASP A 318 17.05 -19.86 21.49
C ASP A 318 16.15 -20.45 20.39
N VAL A 319 15.42 -21.54 20.68
CA VAL A 319 14.54 -22.17 19.68
C VAL A 319 13.34 -21.31 19.30
N ARG A 320 12.78 -20.53 20.23
CA ARG A 320 11.70 -19.58 19.91
C ARG A 320 12.19 -18.48 18.98
N GLN A 321 13.39 -17.94 19.24
CA GLN A 321 14.00 -16.91 18.40
C GLN A 321 14.32 -17.45 16.99
N LEU A 322 14.94 -18.63 16.91
CA LEU A 322 15.23 -19.30 15.63
C LEU A 322 13.94 -19.63 14.87
N ALA A 323 12.92 -20.16 15.54
CA ALA A 323 11.63 -20.46 14.94
C ALA A 323 10.97 -19.22 14.33
N ALA A 324 10.99 -18.09 15.04
CA ALA A 324 10.48 -16.82 14.53
C ALA A 324 11.26 -16.34 13.30
N TYR A 325 12.60 -16.36 13.37
CA TYR A 325 13.48 -15.94 12.27
C TYR A 325 13.23 -16.77 11.00
N TRP A 326 13.25 -18.09 11.11
CA TRP A 326 13.10 -18.99 9.95
C TRP A 326 11.67 -19.02 9.41
N SER A 327 10.65 -18.85 10.25
CA SER A 327 9.28 -18.71 9.79
C SER A 327 9.07 -17.43 8.98
N ALA A 328 9.71 -16.33 9.40
CA ALA A 328 9.69 -15.09 8.62
C ALA A 328 10.46 -15.24 7.29
N GLY A 329 11.59 -15.95 7.29
CA GLY A 329 12.34 -16.28 6.07
C GLY A 329 11.52 -17.12 5.08
N LEU A 330 10.84 -18.16 5.58
CA LEU A 330 9.95 -18.99 4.78
C LEU A 330 8.78 -18.20 4.21
N ALA A 331 8.14 -17.35 5.01
CA ALA A 331 7.06 -16.49 4.54
C ALA A 331 7.52 -15.55 3.41
N LYS A 332 8.73 -14.98 3.52
CA LYS A 332 9.32 -14.13 2.47
C LYS A 332 9.65 -14.88 1.19
N ALA A 333 10.07 -16.14 1.29
CA ALA A 333 10.31 -17.00 0.12
C ALA A 333 9.00 -17.34 -0.64
N GLY A 334 7.84 -17.18 0.00
CA GLY A 334 6.53 -17.38 -0.59
C GLY A 334 6.13 -18.85 -0.74
N GLU A 335 4.85 -19.09 -1.01
CA GLU A 335 4.34 -20.42 -1.30
C GLU A 335 4.75 -20.83 -2.72
N HIS A 336 5.69 -21.78 -2.83
CA HIS A 336 5.94 -22.47 -4.09
C HIS A 336 4.85 -23.49 -4.39
N ASN A 337 4.79 -23.93 -5.66
CA ASN A 337 3.75 -24.81 -6.19
C ASN A 337 3.46 -25.94 -5.19
N VAL A 338 2.29 -25.89 -4.56
CA VAL A 338 1.80 -26.86 -3.54
C VAL A 338 1.80 -28.30 -4.08
N THR A 339 1.95 -28.45 -5.39
CA THR A 339 2.11 -29.71 -6.13
C THR A 339 3.50 -30.34 -5.99
N ASP A 340 4.52 -29.64 -5.52
CA ASP A 340 5.83 -30.25 -5.23
C ASP A 340 5.76 -31.02 -3.91
N VAL A 341 5.74 -32.35 -4.04
CA VAL A 341 5.67 -33.29 -2.91
C VAL A 341 6.85 -33.09 -1.95
N SER A 342 8.03 -32.70 -2.45
CA SER A 342 9.21 -32.44 -1.62
C SER A 342 9.01 -31.22 -0.73
N TYR A 343 8.54 -30.11 -1.31
CA TYR A 343 8.25 -28.87 -0.57
C TYR A 343 7.24 -29.11 0.54
N ARG A 344 6.15 -29.81 0.24
CA ARG A 344 5.09 -30.08 1.21
C ARG A 344 5.61 -30.87 2.40
N HIS A 345 6.43 -31.90 2.19
CA HIS A 345 7.00 -32.66 3.29
C HIS A 345 7.94 -31.84 4.17
N VAL A 346 8.74 -30.93 3.59
CA VAL A 346 9.61 -30.03 4.35
C VAL A 346 8.78 -29.04 5.18
N VAL A 347 7.76 -28.44 4.58
CA VAL A 347 6.86 -27.50 5.28
C VAL A 347 6.06 -28.19 6.39
N ASP A 348 5.54 -29.39 6.14
CA ASP A 348 4.79 -30.15 7.14
C ASP A 348 5.70 -30.52 8.33
N ARG A 349 6.97 -30.88 8.08
CA ARG A 349 7.97 -31.11 9.13
C ARG A 349 8.26 -29.84 9.93
N TRP A 350 8.42 -28.69 9.26
CA TRP A 350 8.62 -27.40 9.93
C TRP A 350 7.43 -27.03 10.80
N LYS A 351 6.19 -27.17 10.29
CA LYS A 351 4.96 -26.93 11.05
C LYS A 351 4.84 -27.84 12.28
N ALA A 352 5.24 -29.10 12.17
CA ALA A 352 5.26 -30.01 13.32
C ALA A 352 6.25 -29.54 14.41
N ALA A 353 7.43 -29.05 14.01
CA ALA A 353 8.41 -28.50 14.94
C ALA A 353 7.89 -27.21 15.61
N LEU A 354 7.24 -26.32 14.86
CA LEU A 354 6.60 -25.12 15.43
C LEU A 354 5.49 -25.48 16.42
N ALA A 355 4.64 -26.45 16.09
CA ALA A 355 3.58 -26.91 16.98
C ALA A 355 4.13 -27.48 18.30
N GLU A 356 5.32 -28.09 18.27
CA GLU A 356 6.00 -28.54 19.49
C GLU A 356 6.52 -27.37 20.33
N ILE A 357 7.08 -26.34 19.68
CA ILE A 357 7.53 -25.12 20.37
C ILE A 357 6.35 -24.37 21.00
N ASP A 358 5.21 -24.30 20.30
CA ASP A 358 4.00 -23.65 20.79
C ASP A 358 3.37 -24.37 21.99
N ARG A 359 3.63 -25.67 22.16
CA ARG A 359 3.21 -26.43 23.34
C ARG A 359 4.04 -26.10 24.59
N ILE A 360 5.22 -25.49 24.43
CA ILE A 360 6.07 -25.11 25.57
C ILE A 360 5.39 -23.98 26.33
N PRO A 361 5.01 -24.19 27.61
CA PRO A 361 4.37 -23.14 28.39
C PRO A 361 5.23 -21.88 28.49
N LEU A 362 4.59 -20.70 28.57
CA LEU A 362 5.30 -19.42 28.67
C LEU A 362 6.08 -19.27 29.98
N ASN A 363 5.75 -20.04 31.01
CA ASN A 363 6.41 -20.02 32.31
C ASN A 363 7.59 -21.02 32.43
N VAL A 364 7.92 -21.75 31.37
CA VAL A 364 9.13 -22.59 31.34
C VAL A 364 10.36 -21.67 31.40
N ASP A 365 11.37 -22.08 32.17
CA ASP A 365 12.63 -21.37 32.27
C ASP A 365 13.24 -21.19 30.87
N PRO A 366 13.39 -19.93 30.38
CA PRO A 366 13.89 -19.66 29.03
C PRO A 366 15.31 -20.18 28.82
N SER A 367 16.09 -20.36 29.90
CA SER A 367 17.46 -20.88 29.86
C SER A 367 17.57 -22.41 29.91
N SER A 368 16.45 -23.10 30.12
CA SER A 368 16.42 -24.57 30.11
C SER A 368 16.72 -25.12 28.72
N VAL A 369 17.44 -26.25 28.67
CA VAL A 369 17.78 -26.96 27.43
C VAL A 369 16.49 -27.46 26.78
N TYR A 370 16.31 -27.16 25.49
CA TYR A 370 15.15 -27.62 24.76
C TYR A 370 15.20 -29.13 24.51
N ALA A 371 14.18 -29.86 24.96
CA ALA A 371 14.18 -31.33 24.95
C ALA A 371 14.19 -31.93 23.54
N HIS A 372 13.58 -31.26 22.56
CA HIS A 372 13.47 -31.73 21.16
C HIS A 372 14.49 -31.06 20.23
N ASN A 373 15.67 -30.75 20.77
CA ASN A 373 16.72 -30.01 20.07
C ASN A 373 17.12 -30.66 18.73
N THR A 374 17.35 -31.98 18.71
CA THR A 374 17.74 -32.71 17.50
C THR A 374 16.70 -32.59 16.40
N ASP A 375 15.42 -32.88 16.70
CA ASP A 375 14.35 -32.86 15.70
C ASP A 375 14.10 -31.43 15.18
N PHE A 376 14.25 -30.42 16.05
CA PHE A 376 14.17 -29.01 15.64
C PHE A 376 15.27 -28.61 14.68
N TRP A 377 16.54 -28.95 14.96
CA TRP A 377 17.64 -28.64 14.05
C TRP A 377 17.55 -29.39 12.73
N GLU A 378 17.07 -30.63 12.72
CA GLU A 378 16.79 -31.34 11.46
C GLU A 378 15.71 -30.60 10.65
N ALA A 379 14.62 -30.18 11.28
CA ALA A 379 13.58 -29.39 10.63
C ALA A 379 14.13 -28.05 10.10
N LEU A 380 14.91 -27.34 10.91
CA LEU A 380 15.53 -26.06 10.56
C LEU A 380 16.49 -26.20 9.38
N MET A 381 17.36 -27.20 9.37
CA MET A 381 18.28 -27.40 8.24
C MET A 381 17.52 -27.70 6.95
N THR A 382 16.44 -28.49 7.02
CA THR A 382 15.62 -28.76 5.82
C THR A 382 14.88 -27.52 5.32
N ILE A 383 14.36 -26.67 6.22
CA ILE A 383 13.69 -25.43 5.80
C ILE A 383 14.69 -24.41 5.27
N ALA A 384 15.91 -24.33 5.83
CA ALA A 384 16.95 -23.44 5.34
C ALA A 384 17.32 -23.74 3.88
N ILE A 385 17.55 -25.01 3.56
CA ILE A 385 17.82 -25.46 2.18
C ILE A 385 16.64 -25.12 1.28
N GLN A 386 15.40 -25.39 1.73
CA GLN A 386 14.22 -25.06 0.94
C GLN A 386 14.12 -23.56 0.67
N VAL A 387 14.33 -22.72 1.69
CA VAL A 387 14.30 -21.26 1.55
C VAL A 387 15.42 -20.77 0.63
N ALA A 388 16.63 -21.34 0.71
CA ALA A 388 17.73 -21.02 -0.19
C ALA A 388 17.37 -21.33 -1.65
N VAL A 389 16.92 -22.57 -1.93
CA VAL A 389 16.48 -23.00 -3.26
C VAL A 389 15.34 -22.13 -3.79
N THR A 390 14.40 -21.78 -2.91
CA THR A 390 13.22 -20.98 -3.27
C THR A 390 13.58 -19.52 -3.55
N ALA A 391 14.51 -18.95 -2.79
CA ALA A 391 14.98 -17.58 -2.99
C ALA A 391 15.86 -17.44 -4.24
N GLU A 392 16.58 -18.50 -4.63
CA GLU A 392 17.38 -18.53 -5.86
C GLU A 392 16.56 -18.89 -7.10
N ALA A 393 15.36 -19.45 -6.94
CA ALA A 393 14.47 -19.74 -8.04
C ALA A 393 14.04 -18.43 -8.73
N PRO A 394 14.10 -18.33 -10.06
CA PRO A 394 13.61 -17.16 -10.79
C PRO A 394 12.16 -16.91 -10.42
N SER A 395 11.85 -15.68 -9.98
CA SER A 395 10.47 -15.32 -9.63
C SER A 395 9.52 -15.57 -10.81
N ARG A 396 8.22 -15.83 -10.57
CA ARG A 396 7.22 -15.95 -11.65
C ARG A 396 7.22 -14.74 -12.58
N TRP A 397 7.52 -13.56 -12.04
CA TRP A 397 7.69 -12.35 -12.83
C TRP A 397 8.97 -12.36 -13.67
N GLN A 398 10.09 -12.88 -13.14
CA GLN A 398 11.30 -13.12 -13.93
C GLN A 398 11.01 -14.10 -15.07
N LEU A 399 10.35 -15.23 -14.77
CA LEU A 399 9.97 -16.21 -15.79
C LEU A 399 9.01 -15.62 -16.81
N LEU A 400 8.04 -14.80 -16.39
CA LEU A 400 7.11 -14.10 -17.29
C LEU A 400 7.84 -13.05 -18.13
N LYS A 401 8.77 -12.29 -17.54
CA LYS A 401 9.59 -11.31 -18.22
C LYS A 401 10.50 -12.00 -19.24
N ASP A 402 11.13 -13.10 -18.88
CA ASP A 402 12.00 -13.88 -19.76
C ASP A 402 11.17 -14.54 -20.87
N ALA A 403 10.00 -15.09 -20.56
CA ALA A 403 9.05 -15.60 -21.55
C ALA A 403 8.51 -14.51 -22.48
N THR A 404 8.28 -13.29 -21.97
CA THR A 404 7.82 -12.15 -22.76
C THR A 404 8.94 -11.60 -23.64
N VAL A 405 10.16 -11.47 -23.10
CA VAL A 405 11.35 -11.10 -23.87
C VAL A 405 11.62 -12.14 -24.95
N GLN A 406 11.46 -13.42 -24.64
CA GLN A 406 11.58 -14.51 -25.59
C GLN A 406 10.47 -14.44 -26.64
N ALA A 407 9.21 -14.25 -26.25
CA ALA A 407 8.09 -14.07 -27.16
C ALA A 407 8.26 -12.84 -28.09
N VAL A 408 8.83 -11.74 -27.59
CA VAL A 408 9.15 -10.55 -28.39
C VAL A 408 10.34 -10.80 -29.33
N LYS A 409 11.36 -11.55 -28.91
CA LYS A 409 12.48 -11.97 -29.76
C LYS A 409 12.04 -12.95 -30.84
N ASP A 410 11.07 -13.79 -30.53
CA ASP A 410 10.52 -14.78 -31.44
C ASP A 410 9.43 -14.18 -32.33
N LEU A 411 8.81 -13.05 -31.94
CA LEU A 411 7.78 -12.32 -32.68
C LEU A 411 8.15 -12.06 -34.15
N PRO A 412 9.37 -11.64 -34.53
CA PRO A 412 9.74 -11.46 -35.93
C PRO A 412 9.74 -12.77 -36.71
N HIS A 413 10.11 -13.88 -36.06
CA HIS A 413 10.04 -15.21 -36.67
C HIS A 413 8.59 -15.68 -36.75
N THR A 414 7.78 -15.52 -35.70
CA THR A 414 6.36 -15.88 -35.71
C THR A 414 5.56 -15.04 -36.70
N LEU A 415 5.84 -13.73 -36.81
CA LEU A 415 5.23 -12.84 -37.80
C LEU A 415 5.71 -13.16 -39.21
N ARG A 416 6.96 -13.59 -39.41
CA ARG A 416 7.43 -14.04 -40.73
C ARG A 416 6.74 -15.33 -41.14
N THR A 417 6.62 -16.31 -40.25
CA THR A 417 5.92 -17.58 -40.52
C THR A 417 4.43 -17.32 -40.73
N ALA A 418 3.79 -16.52 -39.88
CA ALA A 418 2.39 -16.15 -40.01
C ALA A 418 2.13 -15.29 -41.25
N ALA A 419 3.05 -14.40 -41.66
CA ALA A 419 2.92 -13.65 -42.90
C ALA A 419 3.16 -14.54 -44.13
N GLN A 420 4.05 -15.54 -44.06
CA GLN A 420 4.21 -16.52 -45.13
C GLN A 420 2.96 -17.41 -45.27
N GLU A 421 2.38 -17.84 -44.16
CA GLU A 421 1.12 -18.59 -44.12
C GLU A 421 -0.08 -17.73 -44.57
N LEU A 422 -0.16 -16.47 -44.11
CA LEU A 422 -1.20 -15.53 -44.50
C LEU A 422 -1.09 -15.12 -45.96
N VAL A 423 0.13 -14.97 -46.51
CA VAL A 423 0.32 -14.74 -47.96
C VAL A 423 -0.09 -15.98 -48.76
N SER A 424 0.18 -17.19 -48.27
CA SER A 424 -0.32 -18.41 -48.92
C SER A 424 -1.84 -18.58 -48.83
N ASP A 425 -2.47 -18.18 -47.72
CA ASP A 425 -3.92 -18.31 -47.52
C ASP A 425 -4.74 -17.17 -48.13
N VAL A 426 -4.21 -15.93 -48.14
CA VAL A 426 -4.88 -14.76 -48.74
C VAL A 426 -4.80 -14.79 -50.27
N LEU A 427 -3.75 -15.37 -50.85
CA LEU A 427 -3.75 -15.69 -52.28
C LEU A 427 -4.72 -16.82 -52.65
N ALA A 428 -5.20 -17.60 -51.67
CA ALA A 428 -6.15 -18.68 -51.88
C ALA A 428 -7.62 -18.29 -51.65
N ARG A 429 -7.94 -17.21 -50.92
CA ARG A 429 -9.35 -16.82 -50.63
C ARG A 429 -9.56 -15.30 -50.47
N PRO A 430 -10.50 -14.67 -51.20
CA PRO A 430 -10.85 -13.27 -50.99
C PRO A 430 -11.92 -13.08 -49.90
N LEU A 431 -11.61 -12.17 -48.96
CA LEU A 431 -12.49 -11.39 -48.07
C LEU A 431 -13.24 -12.06 -46.90
N MET A 432 -12.76 -11.85 -45.67
CA MET A 432 -13.43 -11.15 -44.54
C MET A 432 -12.90 -11.61 -43.17
N SER A 433 -12.07 -10.80 -42.52
CA SER A 433 -11.99 -10.78 -41.05
C SER A 433 -11.24 -9.56 -40.51
N ILE A 434 -11.96 -8.86 -39.63
CA ILE A 434 -11.62 -7.65 -38.87
C ILE A 434 -10.63 -8.00 -37.76
N GLY A 435 -9.61 -7.15 -37.57
CA GLY A 435 -8.58 -7.31 -36.55
C GLY A 435 -9.08 -7.03 -35.14
N ILE A 436 -8.85 -7.99 -34.23
CA ILE A 436 -8.99 -7.82 -32.78
C ILE A 436 -7.58 -7.54 -32.22
N GLY A 437 -7.36 -6.32 -31.76
CA GLY A 437 -6.21 -5.96 -30.92
C GLY A 437 -6.58 -5.99 -29.44
N LEU A 438 -5.55 -5.97 -28.58
CA LEU A 438 -5.61 -6.06 -27.11
C LEU A 438 -6.64 -5.13 -26.42
N GLY A 439 -7.01 -4.01 -27.03
CA GLY A 439 -8.07 -3.12 -26.54
C GLY A 439 -9.46 -3.76 -26.48
N GLY A 440 -9.75 -4.74 -27.34
CA GLY A 440 -11.03 -5.47 -27.33
C GLY A 440 -11.20 -6.38 -26.12
N ILE A 441 -10.11 -6.92 -25.57
CA ILE A 441 -10.13 -7.80 -24.39
C ILE A 441 -10.40 -6.99 -23.13
N ALA A 442 -9.82 -5.79 -23.00
CA ALA A 442 -10.08 -4.89 -21.87
C ALA A 442 -11.54 -4.41 -21.84
N LEU A 443 -12.12 -4.10 -23.01
CA LEU A 443 -13.52 -3.71 -23.12
C LEU A 443 -14.47 -4.88 -22.82
N ALA A 444 -14.14 -6.10 -23.26
CA ALA A 444 -14.92 -7.30 -22.97
C ALA A 444 -14.93 -7.62 -21.46
N LEU A 445 -13.79 -7.48 -20.78
CA LEU A 445 -13.69 -7.68 -19.33
C LEU A 445 -14.46 -6.62 -18.54
N LEU A 446 -14.51 -5.37 -19.02
CA LEU A 446 -15.31 -4.29 -18.41
C LEU A 446 -16.82 -4.53 -18.59
N LEU A 447 -17.26 -5.00 -19.76
CA LEU A 447 -18.66 -5.27 -20.04
C LEU A 447 -19.18 -6.52 -19.30
N LEU A 448 -18.35 -7.55 -19.14
CA LEU A 448 -18.68 -8.75 -18.37
C LEU A 448 -18.78 -8.51 -16.85
N ARG A 449 -18.13 -7.46 -16.33
CA ARG A 449 -18.22 -7.10 -14.90
C ARG A 449 -19.49 -6.32 -14.56
N ARG A 450 -20.06 -5.61 -15.54
CA ARG A 450 -21.30 -4.82 -15.36
C ARG A 450 -22.56 -5.68 -15.32
N SER A 451 -22.56 -6.84 -15.98
CA SER A 451 -23.72 -7.75 -16.02
C SER A 451 -23.92 -8.59 -14.76
N GLY A 452 -22.97 -8.61 -13.82
CA GLY A 452 -23.04 -9.41 -12.59
C GLY A 452 -23.89 -8.80 -11.47
N HIS A 453 -24.38 -7.56 -11.61
CA HIS A 453 -25.02 -6.82 -10.51
C HIS A 453 -26.56 -6.73 -10.59
N GLU A 454 -27.19 -7.32 -11.61
CA GLU A 454 -28.66 -7.23 -11.82
C GLU A 454 -29.47 -8.49 -11.42
N SER A 455 -28.87 -9.51 -10.80
CA SER A 455 -29.59 -10.75 -10.44
C SER A 455 -29.58 -11.09 -8.95
N ARG A 456 -30.05 -10.15 -8.12
CA ARG A 456 -30.59 -10.46 -6.77
C ARG A 456 -31.73 -9.51 -6.40
N HIS A 457 -32.88 -9.73 -7.02
CA HIS A 457 -34.19 -9.47 -6.44
C HIS A 457 -35.22 -10.31 -7.21
N GLU A 458 -35.44 -11.53 -6.73
CA GLU A 458 -36.72 -12.25 -6.73
C GLU A 458 -36.74 -13.21 -5.55
#